data_AF-A0A2J0MV81-F1
#
_entry.id   AF-A0A2J0MV81-F1
#
_cell.length_a   1.000
_cell.length_b   1.000
_cell.length_c   1.000
_cell.angle_alpha   90.00
_cell.angle_beta   90.00
_cell.angle_gamma   90.00
#
_symmetry.space_group_name_H-M   'P 1'
#
loop_
_entity.id
_entity.type
_entity.pdbx_description
1 polymer ?
#
loop_
_entity_poly.entity_id
_entity_poly.type
_entity_poly.pdbx_seq_one_letter_code
_entity_poly.pdbx_strand_id
1 'polypeptide(L)'
;MSMMSGRPPPEAIDTKWEQSEVELPNLVVLASRLKATDWQLIRTIARRMHLALQVEEFKRKKEEKIYRRKVETDRMQQAREWAQELGINPDFVASILYLLIGESCKMQMIQMQDTER
;
A
#
# COMPACT_ATOMS: atom_id res chain seq x y z
N MET A 1 17.64 0.50 20.55
CA MET A 1 17.56 -0.49 19.45
C MET A 1 16.87 0.16 18.27
N SER A 2 17.66 0.54 17.27
CA SER A 2 17.18 1.18 16.04
C SER A 2 16.69 0.08 15.09
N MET A 3 15.39 -0.03 14.87
CA MET A 3 14.86 -0.95 13.86
C MET A 3 14.83 -0.23 12.52
N MET A 4 15.75 -0.69 11.67
CA MET A 4 15.92 -0.45 10.24
C MET A 4 14.61 -0.03 9.54
N SER A 5 14.54 1.25 9.12
CA SER A 5 13.62 1.71 8.07
C SER A 5 14.16 1.24 6.72
N GLY A 6 14.18 -0.07 6.51
CA GLY A 6 14.57 -0.67 5.24
C GLY A 6 13.47 -0.42 4.23
N ARG A 7 13.71 0.46 3.25
CA ARG A 7 12.99 0.46 1.97
C ARG A 7 12.86 -1.00 1.52
N PRO A 8 11.64 -1.56 1.33
CA PRO A 8 11.53 -2.87 0.69
C PRO A 8 12.25 -2.75 -0.67
N PRO A 9 13.10 -3.71 -1.05
CA PRO A 9 13.95 -3.59 -2.22
C PRO A 9 13.08 -3.20 -3.42
N PRO A 10 13.39 -2.11 -4.13
CA PRO A 10 12.59 -1.71 -5.26
C PRO A 10 12.74 -2.79 -6.32
N GLU A 11 11.65 -3.50 -6.64
CA GLU A 11 11.44 -3.86 -8.04
C GLU A 11 11.49 -2.51 -8.77
N ALA A 12 12.56 -2.29 -9.54
CA ALA A 12 12.96 -0.97 -10.04
C ALA A 12 11.76 -0.23 -10.67
N ILE A 13 11.13 0.66 -9.90
CA ILE A 13 10.22 1.64 -10.46
C ILE A 13 11.15 2.69 -11.04
N ASP A 14 11.29 2.67 -12.36
CA ASP A 14 12.03 3.65 -13.12
C ASP A 14 11.38 5.03 -12.90
N THR A 15 11.98 5.82 -12.01
CA THR A 15 11.48 7.15 -11.61
C THR A 15 11.85 8.24 -12.60
N LYS A 16 12.40 7.90 -13.77
CA LYS A 16 12.67 8.86 -14.83
C LYS A 16 11.55 8.85 -15.87
N TRP A 17 10.52 9.64 -15.63
CA TRP A 17 9.70 10.15 -16.74
C TRP A 17 10.49 11.26 -17.45
N GLU A 18 11.59 10.87 -18.09
CA GLU A 18 12.43 11.76 -18.87
C GLU A 18 11.57 12.28 -20.04
N GLN A 19 11.30 13.59 -20.04
CA GLN A 19 10.62 14.28 -21.13
C GLN A 19 11.54 14.27 -22.36
N SER A 20 11.68 13.13 -23.01
CA SER A 20 12.10 13.07 -24.40
C SER A 20 10.93 13.53 -25.28
N GLU A 21 11.22 14.17 -26.41
CA GLU A 21 10.25 14.55 -27.44
C GLU A 21 9.58 13.32 -28.07
N VAL A 22 8.78 12.61 -27.28
CA VAL A 22 8.00 11.45 -27.71
C VAL A 22 6.63 11.98 -28.05
N GLU A 23 6.25 11.83 -29.32
CA GLU A 23 4.89 12.09 -29.79
C GLU A 23 3.89 11.41 -28.85
N LEU A 24 3.00 12.21 -28.27
CA LEU A 24 2.06 11.71 -27.26
C LEU A 24 1.16 10.63 -27.90
N PRO A 25 1.02 9.45 -27.26
CA PRO A 25 0.09 8.44 -27.75
C PRO A 25 -1.34 8.99 -27.82
N ASN A 26 -2.14 8.49 -28.77
CA ASN A 26 -3.55 8.88 -28.85
C ASN A 26 -4.36 8.42 -27.61
N LEU A 27 -5.54 8.99 -27.44
CA LEU A 27 -6.41 8.75 -26.28
C LEU A 27 -6.77 7.26 -26.07
N VAL A 28 -6.90 6.49 -27.15
CA VAL A 28 -7.22 5.05 -27.05
C VAL A 28 -6.06 4.29 -26.42
N VAL A 29 -4.83 4.59 -26.82
CA VAL A 29 -3.63 3.98 -26.23
C VAL A 29 -3.47 4.38 -24.77
N LEU A 30 -3.68 5.67 -24.44
CA LEU A 30 -3.59 6.15 -23.06
C LEU A 30 -4.65 5.52 -22.15
N ALA A 31 -5.90 5.40 -22.62
CA ALA A 31 -6.97 4.75 -21.86
C ALA A 31 -6.66 3.27 -21.58
N SER A 32 -6.07 2.57 -22.56
CA SER A 32 -5.63 1.18 -22.38
C SER A 32 -4.52 1.07 -21.33
N ARG A 33 -3.53 1.98 -21.35
CA ARG A 33 -2.45 2.04 -20.36
C ARG A 33 -2.96 2.34 -18.95
N LEU A 34 -3.93 3.27 -18.81
CA LEU A 34 -4.59 3.54 -17.53
C LEU A 34 -5.29 2.30 -17.00
N LYS A 35 -6.10 1.64 -17.84
CA LYS A 35 -6.80 0.40 -17.45
C LYS A 35 -5.85 -0.70 -16.97
N ALA A 36 -4.71 -0.86 -17.63
CA ALA A 36 -3.69 -1.82 -17.19
C ALA A 36 -3.06 -1.43 -15.84
N THR A 37 -2.82 -0.14 -15.62
CA THR A 37 -2.31 0.40 -14.36
C THR A 37 -3.32 0.22 -13.22
N ASP A 38 -4.60 0.51 -13.47
CA ASP A 38 -5.68 0.30 -12.50
C ASP A 38 -5.78 -1.17 -12.08
N TRP A 39 -5.63 -2.08 -13.04
CA TRP A 39 -5.59 -3.51 -12.75
C TRP A 39 -4.40 -3.90 -11.86
N GLN A 40 -3.22 -3.35 -12.11
CA GLN A 40 -2.04 -3.55 -11.27
C GLN A 40 -2.24 -2.99 -9.85
N LEU A 41 -2.88 -1.83 -9.72
CA LEU A 41 -3.24 -1.24 -8.43
C LEU A 41 -4.16 -2.18 -7.65
N ILE A 42 -5.23 -2.67 -8.28
CA ILE A 42 -6.18 -3.61 -7.66
C ILE A 42 -5.48 -4.90 -7.21
N ARG A 43 -4.62 -5.49 -8.05
CA ARG A 43 -3.84 -6.69 -7.68
C ARG A 43 -2.91 -6.44 -6.50
N THR A 44 -2.29 -5.26 -6.44
CA THR A 44 -1.40 -4.86 -5.34
C THR A 44 -2.19 -4.69 -4.04
N ILE A 45 -3.38 -4.09 -4.10
CA ILE A 45 -4.30 -3.99 -2.96
C ILE A 45 -4.72 -5.38 -2.47
N ALA A 46 -5.09 -6.29 -3.37
CA ALA A 46 -5.44 -7.66 -3.01
C ALA A 46 -4.27 -8.40 -2.31
N ARG A 47 -3.06 -8.26 -2.83
CA ARG A 47 -1.84 -8.81 -2.19
C ARG A 47 -1.63 -8.22 -0.80
N ARG A 48 -1.82 -6.90 -0.64
CA ARG A 48 -1.73 -6.23 0.66
C ARG A 48 -2.76 -6.79 1.65
N MET A 49 -3.99 -7.08 1.23
CA MET A 49 -5.00 -7.68 2.09
C MET A 49 -4.62 -9.10 2.51
N HIS A 50 -4.10 -9.92 1.59
CA HIS A 50 -3.63 -11.26 1.92
C HIS A 50 -2.50 -11.22 2.98
N LEU A 51 -1.55 -10.29 2.84
CA LEU A 51 -0.51 -10.06 3.85
C LEU A 51 -1.11 -9.62 5.20
N ALA A 52 -2.18 -8.82 5.20
CA ALA A 52 -2.84 -8.40 6.44
C ALA A 52 -3.46 -9.59 7.20
N LEU A 53 -4.03 -10.56 6.50
CA LEU A 53 -4.55 -11.80 7.10
C LEU A 53 -3.42 -12.62 7.75
N GLN A 54 -2.29 -12.79 7.04
CA GLN A 54 -1.11 -13.46 7.60
C GLN A 54 -0.54 -12.73 8.84
N VAL A 55 -0.58 -11.39 8.84
CA VAL A 55 -0.18 -10.58 10.01
C VAL A 55 -1.08 -10.85 11.20
N GLU A 56 -2.39 -11.03 11.01
CA GLU A 56 -3.29 -11.39 12.09
C GLU A 56 -3.02 -12.79 12.62
N GLU A 57 -2.81 -13.79 11.76
CA GLU A 57 -2.44 -15.14 12.22
C GLU A 57 -1.19 -15.13 13.09
N PHE A 58 -0.20 -14.30 12.71
CA PHE A 58 1.00 -14.11 13.51
C PHE A 58 0.69 -13.42 14.85
N LYS A 59 -0.08 -12.33 14.83
CA LYS A 59 -0.45 -11.58 16.04
C LYS A 59 -1.25 -12.44 17.00
N ARG A 60 -2.20 -13.24 16.50
CA ARG A 60 -3.03 -14.15 17.30
C ARG A 60 -2.16 -15.15 18.07
N LYS A 61 -1.18 -15.78 17.41
CA LYS A 61 -0.21 -16.69 18.04
C LYS A 61 0.67 -16.02 19.11
N LYS A 62 0.74 -14.70 19.11
CA LYS A 62 1.56 -13.88 20.02
C LYS A 62 0.73 -13.02 20.98
N GLU A 63 -0.60 -13.16 20.96
CA GLU A 63 -1.54 -12.32 21.71
C GLU A 63 -1.33 -10.81 21.50
N GLU A 64 -0.85 -10.43 20.30
CA GLU A 64 -0.65 -9.03 19.93
C GLU A 64 -1.98 -8.37 19.51
N LYS A 65 -2.12 -7.08 19.83
CA LYS A 65 -3.28 -6.29 19.41
C LYS A 65 -3.31 -6.13 17.88
N ILE A 66 -4.51 -6.27 17.30
CA ILE A 66 -4.76 -6.01 15.86
C ILE A 66 -4.35 -4.58 15.51
N TYR A 67 -4.79 -3.59 16.27
CA TYR A 67 -4.46 -2.18 16.04
C TYR A 67 -3.25 -1.73 16.88
N ARG A 68 -2.24 -1.18 16.20
CA ARG A 68 -1.02 -0.65 16.82
C ARG A 68 -0.81 0.80 16.38
N ARG A 69 -1.37 1.75 17.15
CA ARG A 69 -1.42 3.19 16.81
C ARG A 69 -0.12 3.74 16.23
N LYS A 70 1.01 3.52 16.93
CA LYS A 70 2.32 4.01 16.49
C LYS A 70 2.72 3.48 15.11
N VAL A 71 2.55 2.18 14.86
CA VAL A 71 2.87 1.56 13.57
C VAL A 71 2.03 2.15 12.44
N GLU A 72 0.74 2.40 12.69
CA GLU A 72 -0.12 2.99 11.66
C GLU A 72 0.21 4.48 11.43
N THR A 73 0.56 5.24 12.47
CA THR A 73 1.07 6.60 12.33
C THR A 73 2.38 6.65 11.53
N ASP A 74 3.33 5.77 11.84
CA ASP A 74 4.63 5.72 11.16
C ASP A 74 4.45 5.36 9.67
N ARG A 75 3.55 4.42 9.35
CA ARG A 75 3.19 4.07 7.96
C ARG A 75 2.59 5.25 7.19
N MET A 76 1.72 6.01 7.84
CA MET A 76 1.10 7.19 7.23
C MET A 76 2.13 8.29 6.96
N GLN A 77 3.07 8.51 7.88
CA GLN A 77 4.17 9.43 7.69
C GLN A 77 5.08 8.98 6.53
N GLN A 78 5.43 7.70 6.49
CA GLN A 78 6.25 7.14 5.42
C GLN A 78 5.59 7.28 4.04
N ALA A 79 4.27 7.11 3.97
CA ALA A 79 3.52 7.28 2.73
C ALA A 79 3.56 8.71 2.20
N ARG A 80 3.58 9.71 3.10
CA ARG A 80 3.75 11.12 2.74
C ARG A 80 5.13 11.37 2.16
N GLU A 81 6.17 10.79 2.75
CA GLU A 81 7.55 10.91 2.27
C GLU A 81 7.69 10.30 0.86
N TRP A 82 7.18 9.09 0.65
CA TRP A 82 7.20 8.47 -0.68
C TRP A 82 6.39 9.24 -1.71
N ALA A 83 5.27 9.85 -1.31
CA ALA A 83 4.48 10.71 -2.20
C ALA A 83 5.28 11.95 -2.64
N GLN A 84 6.02 12.57 -1.72
CA GLN A 84 6.90 13.71 -2.02
C GLN A 84 8.00 13.30 -3.01
N GLU A 85 8.65 12.15 -2.80
CA GLU A 85 9.67 11.62 -3.71
C GLU A 85 9.14 11.37 -5.12
N LEU A 86 7.87 10.96 -5.24
CA LEU A 86 7.21 10.66 -6.52
C LEU A 86 6.49 11.88 -7.14
N GLY A 87 6.54 13.06 -6.50
CA GLY A 87 5.90 14.28 -7.00
C GLY A 87 4.36 14.24 -6.99
N ILE A 88 3.76 13.42 -6.13
CA ILE A 88 2.29 13.31 -5.97
C ILE A 88 1.83 13.88 -4.62
N ASN A 89 0.56 14.25 -4.52
CA ASN A 89 0.03 14.89 -3.31
C ASN A 89 0.19 13.97 -2.06
N PRO A 90 0.94 14.38 -1.02
CA PRO A 90 1.19 13.55 0.16
C PRO A 90 -0.05 13.25 0.99
N ASP A 91 -0.99 14.19 1.11
CA ASP A 91 -2.25 13.98 1.83
C ASP A 91 -3.12 12.95 1.11
N PHE A 92 -3.15 13.00 -0.23
CA PHE A 92 -3.92 12.05 -1.02
C PHE A 92 -3.41 10.61 -0.84
N VAL A 93 -2.10 10.39 -0.94
CA VAL A 93 -1.49 9.06 -0.75
C VAL A 93 -1.69 8.57 0.69
N ALA A 94 -1.54 9.45 1.68
CA ALA A 94 -1.81 9.14 3.07
C ALA A 94 -3.28 8.71 3.26
N SER A 95 -4.25 9.43 2.69
CA SER A 95 -5.67 9.07 2.76
C SER A 95 -5.96 7.70 2.14
N ILE A 96 -5.35 7.37 0.99
CA ILE A 96 -5.47 6.02 0.40
C ILE A 96 -4.94 4.97 1.38
N LEU A 97 -3.74 5.18 1.94
CA LEU A 97 -3.15 4.21 2.85
C LEU A 97 -3.97 4.06 4.13
N TYR A 98 -4.56 5.14 4.64
CA TYR A 98 -5.48 5.11 5.78
C TYR A 98 -6.69 4.20 5.52
N LEU A 99 -7.34 4.34 4.36
CA LEU A 99 -8.46 3.49 3.97
C LEU A 99 -8.05 2.02 3.86
N LEU A 100 -6.89 1.75 3.28
CA LEU A 100 -6.35 0.39 3.17
C LEU A 100 -6.01 -0.22 4.55
N ILE A 101 -5.49 0.57 5.49
CA ILE A 101 -5.27 0.14 6.88
C ILE A 101 -6.61 -0.19 7.55
N GLY A 102 -7.61 0.68 7.39
CA GLY A 102 -8.95 0.48 7.93
C GLY A 102 -9.58 -0.84 7.46
N GLU A 103 -9.56 -1.09 6.15
CA GLU A 103 -10.09 -2.33 5.59
C GLU A 103 -9.30 -3.56 6.07
N SER A 104 -7.97 -3.46 6.16
CA SER A 104 -7.15 -4.53 6.74
C SER A 104 -7.50 -4.84 8.18
N CYS A 105 -7.72 -3.83 9.04
CA CYS A 105 -8.13 -4.06 10.43
C CYS A 105 -9.48 -4.77 10.51
N LYS A 106 -10.46 -4.34 9.69
CA LYS A 106 -11.77 -4.98 9.60
C LYS A 106 -11.66 -6.46 9.20
N MET A 107 -10.89 -6.76 8.15
CA MET A 107 -10.68 -8.14 7.68
C MET A 107 -10.02 -9.02 8.76
N GLN A 108 -9.03 -8.49 9.47
CA GLN A 108 -8.37 -9.19 10.58
C GLN A 108 -9.35 -9.48 11.73
N MET A 109 -10.25 -8.53 12.06
CA MET A 109 -11.28 -8.76 13.08
C MET A 109 -12.28 -9.85 12.69
N ILE A 110 -12.70 -9.88 11.42
CA ILE A 110 -13.58 -10.93 10.89
C ILE A 110 -12.91 -12.30 10.99
N GLN A 111 -11.65 -12.42 10.53
CA GLN A 111 -10.88 -13.66 10.61
C GLN A 111 -10.74 -14.19 12.05
N MET A 112 -10.49 -13.29 13.00
CA MET A 112 -10.39 -13.63 14.41
C MET A 112 -11.71 -14.22 14.94
N GLN A 113 -12.86 -13.58 14.63
CA GLN A 113 -14.19 -14.05 15.03
C GLN A 113 -14.56 -15.40 14.41
N ASP A 114 -14.23 -15.63 13.14
CA ASP A 114 -14.54 -16.89 12.46
C ASP A 114 -13.70 -18.06 13.01
N THR A 115 -12.52 -17.79 13.55
CA THR A 115 -11.66 -18.81 14.18
C THR A 115 -12.11 -19.18 15.61
N GLU A 116 -12.87 -18.30 16.27
CA GLU A 116 -13.41 -18.52 17.62
C GLU A 116 -14.74 -19.30 17.62
N ARG A 117 -15.28 -19.63 16.43
CA ARG A 117 -16.50 -20.46 16.25
C ARG A 117 -16.16 -21.93 16.02
#